data_AF-A0A1H4LM98-F1
#
_entry.id   AF-A0A1H4LM98-F1
#
_cell.length_a   1.000
_cell.length_b   1.000
_cell.length_c   1.000
_cell.angle_alpha   90.00
_cell.angle_beta   90.00
_cell.angle_gamma   90.00
#
_symmetry.space_group_name_H-M   'P 1'
#
loop_
_entity.id
_entity.type
_entity.pdbx_description
1 polymer ?
#
loop_
_entity_poly.entity_id
_entity_poly.type
_entity_poly.pdbx_seq_one_letter_code
_entity_poly.pdbx_strand_id
1 'polypeptide(L)'
;MKGGKLIIFSAPSGSGKTTIVRHLLAQPELNLAFSVSATSRPRRGKEKNKEHYYFMSVSEFKNHIKNDDFLEWEEVYRDNFYGTLKSEVERLWAEGKNVIFDIDVVGGLRIKKKFPEQTLAVFVKPPSVDELKIRLKKRSTESEDKINMRIAKASVELATAPQFDKIIKNYDLDVALKEAVDLVADFVSEDKD
;
A
#
# COMPACT_ATOMS: atom_id res chain seq x y z
N MET A 1 18.50 -10.23 -9.91
CA MET A 1 17.30 -10.91 -9.41
C MET A 1 16.37 -11.12 -10.61
N LYS A 2 16.03 -12.36 -10.99
CA LYS A 2 14.85 -12.62 -11.81
C LYS A 2 13.66 -12.68 -10.84
N GLY A 3 13.10 -11.52 -10.50
CA GLY A 3 12.06 -11.36 -9.47
C GLY A 3 10.65 -11.27 -10.07
N GLY A 4 9.62 -11.55 -9.26
CA GLY A 4 8.22 -11.36 -9.65
C GLY A 4 7.83 -9.88 -9.77
N LYS A 5 6.60 -9.60 -10.21
CA LYS A 5 6.10 -8.22 -10.35
C LYS A 5 5.84 -7.56 -8.98
N LEU A 6 5.91 -6.23 -8.94
CA LEU A 6 5.50 -5.39 -7.80
C LEU A 6 4.23 -4.63 -8.18
N ILE A 7 3.16 -4.78 -7.41
CA ILE A 7 1.87 -4.16 -7.67
C ILE A 7 1.53 -3.24 -6.50
N ILE A 8 1.62 -1.94 -6.71
CA ILE A 8 1.42 -0.95 -5.67
C ILE A 8 0.04 -0.35 -5.82
N PHE A 9 -0.76 -0.42 -4.77
CA PHE A 9 -1.94 0.41 -4.63
C PHE A 9 -1.65 1.48 -3.58
N SER A 10 -1.78 2.75 -3.99
CA SER A 10 -1.65 3.92 -3.10
C SER A 10 -2.89 4.78 -3.19
N ALA A 11 -3.27 5.38 -2.07
CA ALA A 11 -4.44 6.25 -2.00
C ALA A 11 -4.47 7.02 -0.69
N PRO A 12 -5.19 8.15 -0.63
CA PRO A 12 -5.54 8.75 0.63
C PRO A 12 -6.31 7.79 1.53
N SER A 13 -6.14 7.95 2.84
CA SER A 13 -6.89 7.16 3.82
C SER A 13 -8.40 7.31 3.61
N GLY A 14 -9.13 6.20 3.50
CA GLY A 14 -10.58 6.19 3.28
C GLY A 14 -11.01 5.99 1.82
N SER A 15 -10.07 5.91 0.88
CA SER A 15 -10.36 5.77 -0.57
C SER A 15 -10.79 4.37 -1.00
N GLY A 16 -10.91 3.39 -0.09
CA GLY A 16 -11.29 2.00 -0.41
C GLY A 16 -10.16 1.10 -0.91
N LYS A 17 -8.91 1.58 -0.88
CA LYS A 17 -7.69 0.86 -1.27
C LYS A 17 -7.60 -0.57 -0.72
N THR A 18 -7.72 -0.75 0.60
CA THR A 18 -7.64 -2.08 1.24
C THR A 18 -8.73 -3.03 0.75
N THR A 19 -9.91 -2.53 0.39
CA THR A 19 -10.98 -3.37 -0.18
C THR A 19 -10.57 -3.92 -1.55
N ILE A 20 -10.02 -3.06 -2.41
CA ILE A 20 -9.53 -3.45 -3.74
C ILE A 20 -8.37 -4.46 -3.61
N VAL A 21 -7.38 -4.19 -2.76
CA VAL A 21 -6.23 -5.10 -2.55
C VAL A 21 -6.69 -6.47 -2.05
N ARG A 22 -7.63 -6.53 -1.11
CA ARG A 22 -8.19 -7.81 -0.62
C ARG A 22 -8.93 -8.57 -1.71
N HIS A 23 -9.66 -7.87 -2.57
CA HIS A 23 -10.34 -8.50 -3.69
C HIS A 23 -9.33 -9.09 -4.68
N LEU A 24 -8.27 -8.37 -5.03
CA LEU A 24 -7.20 -8.86 -5.90
C LEU A 24 -6.48 -10.08 -5.31
N LEU A 25 -6.19 -10.06 -4.01
CA LEU A 25 -5.59 -11.20 -3.30
C LEU A 25 -6.49 -12.46 -3.31
N ALA A 26 -7.79 -12.30 -3.49
CA ALA A 26 -8.73 -13.41 -3.57
C ALA A 26 -8.79 -14.05 -4.97
N GLN A 27 -8.12 -13.48 -5.97
CA GLN A 27 -8.04 -13.98 -7.35
C GLN A 27 -6.81 -14.89 -7.52
N PRO A 28 -6.95 -16.24 -7.55
CA PRO A 28 -5.82 -17.15 -7.56
C PRO A 28 -4.94 -17.03 -8.82
N GLU A 29 -5.54 -16.68 -9.95
CA GLU A 29 -4.89 -16.54 -11.26
C GLU A 29 -3.86 -15.41 -11.32
N LEU A 30 -4.01 -14.40 -10.46
CA LEU A 30 -3.06 -13.27 -10.37
C LEU A 30 -1.77 -13.64 -9.63
N ASN A 31 -1.77 -14.78 -8.91
CA ASN A 31 -0.65 -15.30 -8.14
C ASN A 31 -0.01 -14.26 -7.20
N LEU A 32 -0.86 -13.47 -6.53
CA LEU A 32 -0.46 -12.38 -5.65
C LEU A 32 -0.13 -12.87 -4.23
N ALA A 33 0.77 -12.15 -3.56
CA ALA A 33 0.99 -12.24 -2.12
C ALA A 33 1.16 -10.84 -1.52
N PHE A 34 0.56 -10.64 -0.34
CA PHE A 34 0.58 -9.35 0.33
C PHE A 34 1.92 -9.10 1.04
N SER A 35 2.53 -7.93 0.80
CA SER A 35 3.72 -7.52 1.56
C SER A 35 3.32 -6.96 2.93
N VAL A 36 3.65 -7.70 3.99
CA VAL A 36 3.42 -7.24 5.36
C VAL A 36 4.46 -6.19 5.73
N SER A 37 4.02 -4.95 5.97
CA SER A 37 4.92 -3.86 6.37
C SER A 37 5.43 -4.02 7.81
N ALA A 38 6.60 -3.48 8.11
CA ALA A 38 7.09 -3.27 9.45
C ALA A 38 6.54 -1.97 10.05
N THR A 39 6.40 -1.92 11.38
CA THR A 39 6.10 -0.67 12.08
C THR A 39 6.66 -0.64 13.50
N SER A 40 7.07 0.55 13.94
CA SER A 40 7.41 0.80 15.35
C SER A 40 6.21 1.20 16.22
N ARG A 41 5.04 1.42 15.62
CA ARG A 41 3.86 1.81 16.41
C ARG A 41 3.33 0.62 17.22
N PRO A 42 2.75 0.86 18.40
CA PRO A 42 2.06 -0.18 19.14
C PRO A 42 0.92 -0.81 18.34
N ARG A 43 0.75 -2.12 18.56
CA ARG A 43 -0.36 -2.92 18.03
C ARG A 43 -1.70 -2.42 18.57
N ARG A 44 -2.72 -2.39 17.72
CA ARG A 44 -4.08 -1.92 18.07
C ARG A 44 -5.06 -3.09 18.08
N GLY A 45 -5.91 -3.15 19.11
CA GLY A 45 -7.02 -4.09 19.18
C GLY A 45 -6.61 -5.55 18.90
N LYS A 46 -7.15 -6.12 17.82
CA LYS A 46 -6.96 -7.53 17.42
C LYS A 46 -5.86 -7.75 16.38
N GLU A 47 -5.07 -6.72 16.04
CA GLU A 47 -3.96 -6.89 15.11
C GLU A 47 -2.99 -7.98 15.61
N LYS A 48 -2.32 -8.66 14.67
CA LYS A 48 -1.41 -9.76 14.95
C LYS A 48 -0.07 -9.53 14.26
N ASN A 49 1.00 -9.84 14.97
CA ASN A 49 2.35 -9.74 14.43
C ASN A 49 2.54 -10.72 13.26
N LYS A 50 3.27 -10.31 12.23
CA LYS A 50 3.52 -11.03 10.97
C LYS A 50 2.28 -11.28 10.09
N GLU A 51 1.10 -10.82 10.51
CA GLU A 51 -0.14 -10.89 9.73
C GLU A 51 -0.58 -9.49 9.30
N HIS A 52 -0.60 -8.55 10.24
CA HIS A 52 -1.00 -7.17 9.97
C HIS A 52 0.22 -6.28 9.75
N TYR A 53 1.22 -6.43 10.61
CA TYR A 53 2.51 -5.77 10.54
C TYR A 53 3.59 -6.66 11.19
N TYR A 54 4.84 -6.44 10.82
CA TYR A 54 5.98 -6.76 11.67
C TYR A 54 6.11 -5.66 12.73
N PHE A 55 5.54 -5.90 13.92
CA PHE A 55 5.64 -4.97 15.04
C PHE A 55 7.02 -5.10 15.67
N MET A 56 7.75 -3.98 15.75
CA MET A 56 9.07 -3.89 16.36
C MET A 56 9.17 -2.65 17.24
N SER A 57 10.17 -2.60 18.12
CA SER A 57 10.48 -1.40 18.88
C SER A 57 11.09 -0.31 17.98
N VAL A 58 11.09 0.93 18.46
CA VAL A 58 11.75 2.06 17.77
C VAL A 58 13.24 1.79 17.57
N SER A 59 13.91 1.20 18.57
CA SER A 59 15.33 0.86 18.48
C SER A 59 15.60 -0.21 17.43
N GLU A 60 14.77 -1.25 17.36
CA GLU A 60 14.88 -2.29 16.33
C GLU A 60 14.64 -1.71 14.93
N PHE A 61 13.60 -0.88 14.77
CA PHE A 61 13.33 -0.22 13.48
C PHE A 61 14.51 0.64 13.03
N LYS A 62 15.08 1.45 13.94
CA LYS A 62 16.26 2.28 13.65
C LYS A 62 17.50 1.44 13.33
N ASN A 63 17.65 0.26 13.92
CA ASN A 63 18.73 -0.66 13.54
C ASN A 63 18.54 -1.20 12.13
N HIS A 64 17.32 -1.58 11.73
CA HIS A 64 17.01 -1.95 10.35
C HIS A 64 17.27 -0.81 9.35
N ILE A 65 16.97 0.45 9.72
CA ILE A 65 17.34 1.62 8.91
C ILE A 65 18.87 1.69 8.72
N LYS A 66 19.65 1.57 9.79
CA LYS A 66 21.12 1.64 9.74
C LYS A 66 21.73 0.54 8.88
N ASN A 67 21.10 -0.62 8.84
CA ASN A 67 21.54 -1.77 8.07
C ASN A 67 21.07 -1.74 6.60
N ASP A 68 20.31 -0.72 6.19
CA ASP A 68 19.67 -0.64 4.88
C ASP A 68 18.74 -1.84 4.59
N ASP A 69 17.98 -2.29 5.58
CA ASP A 69 17.10 -3.47 5.46
C ASP A 69 15.75 -3.16 4.78
N PHE A 70 15.44 -1.88 4.54
CA PHE A 70 14.16 -1.43 4.00
C PHE A 70 14.23 -1.06 2.51
N LEU A 71 13.23 -1.49 1.73
CA LEU A 71 12.99 -0.97 0.39
C LEU A 71 12.51 0.47 0.44
N GLU A 72 11.68 0.80 1.41
CA GLU A 72 11.24 2.16 1.71
C GLU A 72 10.85 2.22 3.19
N TRP A 73 10.93 3.41 3.79
CA TRP A 73 10.41 3.66 5.12
C TRP A 73 10.09 5.14 5.32
N GLU A 74 9.16 5.44 6.21
CA GLU A 74 8.78 6.80 6.60
C GLU A 74 8.46 6.87 8.10
N GLU A 75 8.83 7.99 8.72
CA GLU A 75 8.32 8.39 10.03
C GLU A 75 7.05 9.22 9.85
N VAL A 76 5.88 8.58 10.03
CA VAL A 76 4.58 9.25 9.78
C VAL A 76 4.19 10.16 10.95
N TYR A 77 4.53 9.75 12.17
CA TYR A 77 4.45 10.55 13.37
C TYR A 77 5.71 10.28 14.20
N ARG A 78 6.02 11.15 15.16
CA ARG A 78 7.15 10.96 16.08
C ARG A 78 7.19 9.52 16.62
N ASP A 79 8.30 8.85 16.35
CA ASP A 79 8.60 7.47 16.73
C ASP A 79 7.64 6.38 16.17
N ASN A 80 6.76 6.74 15.23
CA ASN A 80 5.89 5.82 14.49
C ASN A 80 6.38 5.68 13.04
N PHE A 81 7.34 4.79 12.87
CA PHE A 81 7.92 4.40 11.60
C PHE A 81 7.09 3.31 10.94
N TYR A 82 7.08 3.32 9.61
CA TYR A 82 6.53 2.27 8.76
C TYR A 82 7.53 2.00 7.64
N GLY A 83 7.62 0.76 7.18
CA GLY A 83 8.49 0.43 6.06
C GLY A 83 8.32 -0.97 5.54
N THR A 84 8.85 -1.20 4.35
CA THR A 84 8.79 -2.47 3.64
C THR A 84 10.16 -3.15 3.69
N LEU A 85 10.26 -4.31 4.36
CA LEU A 85 11.52 -5.05 4.48
C LEU A 85 11.92 -5.65 3.12
N LYS A 86 13.20 -5.52 2.75
CA LYS A 86 13.76 -6.18 1.55
C LYS A 86 13.56 -7.69 1.60
N SER A 87 13.84 -8.29 2.76
CA SER A 87 13.71 -9.72 3.00
C SER A 87 12.28 -10.24 2.80
N GLU A 88 11.25 -9.43 3.06
CA GLU A 88 9.86 -9.83 2.82
C GLU A 88 9.56 -9.95 1.33
N VAL A 89 10.02 -9.00 0.53
CA VAL A 89 9.83 -9.04 -0.93
C VAL A 89 10.67 -10.15 -1.55
N GLU A 90 11.92 -10.31 -1.11
CA GLU A 90 12.80 -11.39 -1.56
C GLU A 90 12.23 -12.78 -1.26
N ARG A 91 11.66 -12.98 -0.06
CA ARG A 91 10.98 -14.22 0.32
C ARG A 91 9.80 -14.52 -0.62
N LEU A 92 8.92 -13.55 -0.84
CA LEU A 92 7.75 -13.73 -1.70
C LEU A 92 8.13 -13.99 -3.17
N TRP A 93 9.16 -13.31 -3.66
CA TRP A 93 9.71 -13.60 -4.99
C TRP A 93 10.33 -14.99 -5.09
N ALA A 94 11.04 -15.46 -4.06
CA ALA A 94 11.57 -16.83 -4.03
C ALA A 94 10.47 -17.89 -4.02
N GLU A 95 9.28 -17.56 -3.52
CA GLU A 95 8.05 -18.38 -3.60
C GLU A 95 7.35 -18.28 -4.97
N GLY A 96 7.91 -17.52 -5.92
CA GLY A 96 7.34 -17.31 -7.25
C GLY A 96 6.09 -16.43 -7.25
N LYS A 97 5.88 -15.59 -6.22
CA LYS A 97 4.71 -14.70 -6.09
C LYS A 97 4.96 -13.33 -6.71
N ASN A 98 3.88 -12.74 -7.22
CA ASN A 98 3.79 -11.31 -7.49
C ASN A 98 3.43 -10.60 -6.18
N VAL A 99 4.13 -9.52 -5.85
CA VAL A 99 3.97 -8.86 -4.55
C VAL A 99 3.02 -7.67 -4.68
N ILE A 100 1.94 -7.66 -3.89
CA ILE A 100 1.00 -6.54 -3.82
C ILE A 100 1.18 -5.73 -2.53
N PHE A 101 1.14 -4.41 -2.65
CA PHE A 101 1.36 -3.44 -1.57
C PHE A 101 0.11 -2.58 -1.34
N ASP A 102 -0.25 -2.40 -0.07
CA ASP A 102 -1.27 -1.45 0.41
C ASP A 102 -0.57 -0.32 1.20
N ILE A 103 0.21 0.52 0.52
CA ILE A 103 1.07 1.56 1.15
C ILE A 103 0.65 2.98 0.75
N ASP A 104 1.21 4.01 1.39
CA ASP A 104 0.88 5.39 1.05
C ASP A 104 1.53 5.84 -0.27
N VAL A 105 1.28 7.08 -0.66
CA VAL A 105 1.76 7.61 -1.95
C VAL A 105 3.27 7.79 -1.98
N VAL A 106 3.89 8.10 -0.84
CA VAL A 106 5.33 8.37 -0.75
C VAL A 106 6.10 7.07 -0.85
N GLY A 107 5.71 6.06 -0.05
CA GLY A 107 6.27 4.72 -0.13
C GLY A 107 6.08 4.10 -1.52
N GLY A 108 4.88 4.23 -2.08
CA GLY A 108 4.55 3.73 -3.43
C GLY A 108 5.47 4.27 -4.51
N LEU A 109 5.63 5.60 -4.56
CA LEU A 109 6.50 6.25 -5.55
C LEU A 109 7.98 5.95 -5.32
N ARG A 110 8.43 5.74 -4.08
CA ARG A 110 9.80 5.32 -3.77
C ARG A 110 10.11 3.92 -4.31
N ILE A 111 9.18 2.97 -4.15
CA ILE A 111 9.36 1.62 -4.72
C ILE A 111 9.36 1.70 -6.25
N LYS A 112 8.39 2.41 -6.87
CA LYS A 112 8.35 2.61 -8.33
C LYS A 112 9.65 3.21 -8.87
N LYS A 113 10.23 4.20 -8.18
CA LYS A 113 11.52 4.79 -8.56
C LYS A 113 12.68 3.79 -8.48
N LYS A 114 12.66 2.86 -7.52
CA LYS A 114 13.69 1.84 -7.35
C LYS A 114 13.56 0.69 -8.37
N PHE A 115 12.33 0.35 -8.78
CA PHE A 115 12.03 -0.77 -9.67
C PHE A 115 11.05 -0.35 -10.78
N PRO A 116 11.45 0.56 -11.69
CA PRO A 116 10.53 1.17 -12.66
C PRO A 116 9.85 0.15 -13.58
N GLU A 117 10.61 -0.86 -14.04
CA GLU A 117 10.14 -1.87 -15.00
C GLU A 117 9.33 -3.00 -14.33
N GLN A 118 9.64 -3.34 -13.07
CA GLN A 118 8.95 -4.41 -12.35
C GLN A 118 7.68 -3.95 -11.64
N THR A 119 7.44 -2.63 -11.57
CA THR A 119 6.39 -2.04 -10.75
C THR A 119 5.24 -1.50 -11.57
N LEU A 120 4.03 -1.93 -11.26
CA LEU A 120 2.80 -1.24 -11.60
C LEU A 120 2.33 -0.41 -10.39
N ALA A 121 2.37 0.90 -10.52
CA ALA A 121 1.90 1.84 -9.50
C ALA A 121 0.49 2.34 -9.84
N VAL A 122 -0.48 2.00 -9.00
CA VAL A 122 -1.89 2.34 -9.15
C VAL A 122 -2.33 3.29 -8.06
N PHE A 123 -2.88 4.44 -8.45
CA PHE A 123 -3.52 5.38 -7.54
C PHE A 123 -5.03 5.12 -7.47
N VAL A 124 -5.58 4.89 -6.27
CA VAL A 124 -7.03 4.76 -6.07
C VAL A 124 -7.62 6.13 -5.73
N LYS A 125 -8.33 6.72 -6.69
CA LYS A 125 -8.93 8.05 -6.54
C LYS A 125 -10.35 7.94 -5.97
N PRO A 126 -10.64 8.56 -4.81
CA PRO A 126 -12.00 8.68 -4.29
C PRO A 126 -12.81 9.69 -5.11
N PRO A 127 -14.16 9.70 -5.01
CA PRO A 127 -15.00 10.66 -5.74
C PRO A 127 -14.72 12.11 -5.37
N SER A 128 -14.52 12.37 -4.09
CA SER A 128 -14.20 13.70 -3.57
C SER A 128 -13.53 13.63 -2.21
N VAL A 129 -12.95 14.77 -1.78
CA VAL A 129 -12.44 14.93 -0.41
C VAL A 129 -13.58 14.88 0.61
N ASP A 130 -14.77 15.39 0.26
CA ASP A 130 -15.94 15.34 1.13
C ASP A 130 -16.40 13.91 1.40
N GLU A 131 -16.37 13.05 0.36
CA GLU A 131 -16.62 11.63 0.54
C GLU A 131 -15.60 10.95 1.44
N LEU A 132 -14.30 11.30 1.33
CA LEU A 132 -13.29 10.80 2.27
C LEU A 132 -13.65 11.20 3.69
N LYS A 133 -14.06 12.45 3.93
CA LYS A 133 -14.46 12.95 5.24
C LYS A 133 -15.66 12.17 5.79
N ILE A 134 -16.68 11.92 4.98
CA ILE A 134 -17.84 11.12 5.36
C ILE A 134 -17.41 9.69 5.75
N ARG A 135 -16.57 9.03 4.92
CA ARG A 135 -16.07 7.68 5.18
C ARG A 135 -15.23 7.59 6.44
N LEU A 136 -14.39 8.60 6.72
CA LEU A 136 -13.57 8.67 7.94
C LEU A 136 -14.43 8.88 9.18
N LYS A 137 -15.41 9.80 9.15
CA LYS A 137 -16.34 10.04 10.27
C LYS A 137 -17.18 8.80 10.60
N LYS A 138 -17.66 8.07 9.57
CA LYS A 138 -18.47 6.86 9.74
C LYS A 138 -17.72 5.73 10.45
N ARG A 139 -16.40 5.70 10.41
CA ARG A 139 -15.61 4.68 11.13
C ARG A 139 -15.58 4.90 12.65
N SER A 140 -15.99 6.07 13.16
CA SER A 140 -16.24 6.36 14.58
C SER A 140 -15.14 5.99 15.59
N THR A 141 -13.89 5.82 15.15
CA THR A 141 -12.78 5.35 16.00
C THR A 141 -11.72 6.42 16.28
N GLU A 142 -11.88 7.62 15.76
CA GLU A 142 -10.85 8.67 15.81
C GLU A 142 -11.42 10.00 16.28
N SER A 143 -10.60 10.79 16.98
CA SER A 143 -10.95 12.16 17.37
C SER A 143 -11.06 13.07 16.15
N GLU A 144 -11.82 14.16 16.28
CA GLU A 144 -12.00 15.13 15.19
C GLU A 144 -10.67 15.72 14.71
N ASP A 145 -9.71 15.96 15.60
CA ASP A 145 -8.36 16.41 15.25
C ASP A 145 -7.63 15.43 14.32
N LYS A 146 -7.71 14.12 14.61
CA LYS A 146 -7.09 13.09 13.76
C LYS A 146 -7.76 13.00 12.39
N ILE A 147 -9.08 13.20 12.33
CA ILE A 147 -9.81 13.26 11.07
C ILE A 147 -9.35 14.47 10.25
N ASN A 148 -9.24 15.64 10.86
CA ASN A 148 -8.79 16.85 10.18
C ASN A 148 -7.35 16.72 9.67
N MET A 149 -6.44 16.13 10.46
CA MET A 149 -5.08 15.82 10.01
C MET A 149 -5.06 14.90 8.78
N ARG A 150 -5.90 13.85 8.76
CA ARG A 150 -6.00 12.93 7.61
C ARG A 150 -6.56 13.64 6.37
N ILE A 151 -7.55 14.51 6.54
CA ILE A 151 -8.11 15.30 5.43
C ILE A 151 -7.09 16.29 4.86
N ALA A 152 -6.31 16.95 5.73
CA ALA A 152 -5.23 17.83 5.28
C ALA A 152 -4.17 17.06 4.47
N LYS A 153 -3.79 15.85 4.92
CA LYS A 153 -2.87 14.97 4.18
C LYS A 153 -3.46 14.53 2.83
N ALA A 154 -4.77 14.25 2.79
CA ALA A 154 -5.43 13.76 1.58
C ALA A 154 -5.29 14.69 0.37
N SER A 155 -5.35 16.01 0.55
CA SER A 155 -5.17 16.97 -0.56
C SER A 155 -3.76 16.89 -1.17
N VAL A 156 -2.73 16.73 -0.33
CA VAL A 156 -1.35 16.54 -0.78
C VAL A 156 -1.19 15.19 -1.49
N GLU A 157 -1.76 14.13 -0.92
CA GLU A 157 -1.72 12.79 -1.52
C GLU A 157 -2.45 12.75 -2.87
N LEU A 158 -3.60 13.43 -3.01
CA LEU A 158 -4.35 13.54 -4.28
C LEU A 158 -3.53 14.23 -5.38
N ALA A 159 -2.71 15.21 -5.04
CA ALA A 159 -1.85 15.90 -6.01
C ALA A 159 -0.74 14.99 -6.58
N THR A 160 -0.45 13.85 -5.93
CA THR A 160 0.53 12.88 -6.43
C THR A 160 -0.01 11.93 -7.49
N ALA A 161 -1.35 11.87 -7.68
CA ALA A 161 -1.98 10.91 -8.60
C ALA A 161 -1.39 10.87 -10.02
N PRO A 162 -0.97 11.99 -10.66
CA PRO A 162 -0.35 11.95 -11.98
C PRO A 162 1.04 11.28 -12.04
N GLN A 163 1.66 10.98 -10.91
CA GLN A 163 2.96 10.31 -10.83
C GLN A 163 2.84 8.78 -10.84
N PHE A 164 1.61 8.25 -10.83
CA PHE A 164 1.32 6.82 -10.88
C PHE A 164 1.07 6.37 -12.33
N ASP A 165 1.32 5.09 -12.62
CA ASP A 165 1.14 4.53 -13.95
C ASP A 165 -0.34 4.51 -14.35
N LYS A 166 -1.23 4.27 -13.38
CA LYS A 166 -2.70 4.24 -13.58
C LYS A 166 -3.44 4.87 -12.41
N ILE A 167 -4.63 5.40 -12.72
CA ILE A 167 -5.57 5.94 -11.74
C ILE A 167 -6.89 5.19 -11.86
N ILE A 168 -7.26 4.43 -10.82
CA ILE A 168 -8.58 3.79 -10.71
C ILE A 168 -9.51 4.70 -9.93
N LYS A 169 -10.66 5.02 -10.52
CA LYS A 169 -11.69 5.87 -9.90
C LYS A 169 -12.64 5.01 -9.07
N ASN A 170 -12.50 5.05 -7.74
CA ASN A 170 -13.34 4.26 -6.84
C ASN A 170 -14.65 4.99 -6.50
N TYR A 171 -15.48 5.19 -7.52
CA TYR A 171 -16.76 5.88 -7.42
C TYR A 171 -17.90 4.88 -7.28
N ASP A 172 -17.80 3.80 -8.06
CA ASP A 172 -18.54 2.57 -7.89
C ASP A 172 -17.54 1.46 -7.56
N LEU A 173 -17.83 0.68 -6.51
CA LEU A 173 -16.90 -0.33 -6.03
C LEU A 173 -16.75 -1.46 -7.04
N ASP A 174 -17.84 -1.97 -7.61
CA ASP A 174 -17.81 -3.13 -8.49
C ASP A 174 -17.07 -2.81 -9.80
N VAL A 175 -17.26 -1.59 -10.32
CA VAL A 175 -16.49 -1.09 -11.48
C VAL A 175 -15.00 -1.01 -11.14
N ALA A 176 -14.64 -0.43 -9.99
CA ALA A 176 -13.24 -0.29 -9.59
C ALA A 176 -12.56 -1.64 -9.31
N LEU A 177 -13.30 -2.61 -8.78
CA LEU A 177 -12.81 -3.97 -8.57
C LEU A 177 -12.52 -4.65 -9.91
N LYS A 178 -13.46 -4.57 -10.87
CA LYS A 178 -13.26 -5.14 -12.20
C LYS A 178 -12.06 -4.50 -12.91
N GLU A 179 -11.99 -3.17 -12.93
CA GLU A 179 -10.88 -2.42 -13.53
C GLU A 179 -9.53 -2.81 -12.92
N ALA A 180 -9.48 -3.00 -11.60
CA ALA A 180 -8.26 -3.42 -10.91
C ALA A 180 -7.83 -4.84 -11.29
N VAL A 181 -8.77 -5.78 -11.40
CA VAL A 181 -8.47 -7.16 -11.80
C VAL A 181 -7.93 -7.20 -13.22
N ASP A 182 -8.62 -6.55 -14.17
CA ASP A 182 -8.21 -6.50 -15.58
C ASP A 182 -6.80 -5.90 -15.70
N LEU A 183 -6.56 -4.75 -15.07
CA LEU A 183 -5.26 -4.07 -15.10
C LEU A 183 -4.12 -4.91 -14.53
N VAL A 184 -4.35 -5.58 -13.39
CA VAL A 184 -3.32 -6.41 -12.75
C VAL A 184 -3.08 -7.67 -13.56
N ALA A 185 -4.13 -8.29 -14.11
CA ALA A 185 -4.03 -9.46 -14.97
C ALA A 185 -3.16 -9.18 -16.21
N ASP A 186 -3.41 -8.06 -16.88
CA ASP A 186 -2.62 -7.61 -18.03
C ASP A 186 -1.14 -7.48 -17.65
N PHE A 187 -0.84 -6.71 -16.60
CA PHE A 187 0.54 -6.46 -16.17
C PHE A 187 1.31 -7.72 -15.75
N VAL A 188 0.67 -8.67 -15.07
CA VAL A 188 1.33 -9.92 -14.66
C VAL A 188 1.45 -10.94 -15.81
N SER A 189 0.78 -10.69 -16.94
CA SER A 189 0.86 -11.54 -18.12
C SER A 189 1.97 -11.12 -19.11
N GLU A 190 2.38 -9.85 -19.11
CA GLU A 190 3.38 -9.28 -20.04
C GLU A 190 4.76 -9.98 -20.03
N ASP A 191 5.12 -10.70 -18.97
CA ASP A 191 6.40 -11.42 -18.86
C ASP A 191 6.31 -12.93 -19.20
N LYS A 192 5.14 -13.40 -19.67
CA LYS A 192 4.91 -14.84 -19.97
C LYS A 192 5.16 -15.23 -21.44
N ASP A 193 5.52 -14.26 -22.29
CA ASP A 193 5.93 -14.46 -23.68
C ASP A 193 7.46 -14.51 -23.82
#